data_AF-A0A1Q9P5I1-F1
#
_entry.id   AF-A0A1Q9P5I1-F1
#
_cell.length_a   1.000
_cell.length_b   1.000
_cell.length_c   1.000
_cell.angle_alpha   90.00
_cell.angle_beta   90.00
_cell.angle_gamma   90.00
#
_symmetry.space_group_name_H-M   'P 1'
#
loop_
_entity.id
_entity.type
_entity.pdbx_description
1 polymer ?
#
loop_
_entity_poly.entity_id
_entity_poly.type
_entity_poly.pdbx_seq_one_letter_code
_entity_poly.pdbx_strand_id
1 'polypeptide(L)'
;MRITPDKMNKLDGRTCFICGKYLLNNTPDDLAYLKIHIGGTSRVKPDTYHLFSCPNCEKMAHKRCWYNVGERKRRKGFFGKEWQMVCPGCSHVLSSTRSERIDWNRGYEIPGHPDSELLELQVPEVMSWKAGSVFGKIGRAIDNFFQAVGLGSLSDPERGSIAKAAQKIGKTVQDVAERVFKLNIPVERRFEIRDLKCQNCGAPLPLPGEFEDAVVCAHCGTAHLL
;
A
#
# COMPACT_ATOMS: atom_id res chain seq x y z
N MET A 1 14.73 -8.03 2.56
CA MET A 1 13.72 -9.09 2.86
C MET A 1 12.35 -8.58 2.45
N ARG A 2 11.77 -9.11 1.38
CA ARG A 2 10.41 -8.74 0.93
C ARG A 2 9.38 -9.05 2.01
N ILE A 3 8.48 -8.10 2.28
CA ILE A 3 7.48 -8.23 3.33
C ILE A 3 6.37 -9.22 2.97
N THR A 4 5.91 -10.01 3.95
CA THR A 4 4.75 -10.91 3.81
C THR A 4 3.45 -10.20 4.23
N PRO A 5 2.26 -10.65 3.78
CA PRO A 5 0.98 -10.08 4.20
C PRO A 5 0.79 -10.01 5.73
N ASP A 6 1.18 -11.04 6.47
CA ASP A 6 1.09 -11.05 7.94
C ASP A 6 1.95 -9.97 8.59
N LYS A 7 3.13 -9.72 8.03
CA LYS A 7 3.99 -8.62 8.48
C LYS A 7 3.39 -7.27 8.11
N MET A 8 2.72 -7.13 6.95
CA MET A 8 1.99 -5.90 6.61
C MET A 8 0.89 -5.60 7.64
N ASN A 9 0.12 -6.61 8.08
CA ASN A 9 -0.89 -6.44 9.12
C ASN A 9 -0.30 -5.94 10.45
N LYS A 10 0.89 -6.43 10.83
CA LYS A 10 1.62 -5.95 12.03
C LYS A 10 2.17 -4.54 11.88
N LEU A 11 2.27 -4.01 10.66
CA LEU A 11 2.70 -2.64 10.38
C LEU A 11 1.52 -1.68 10.17
N ASP A 12 0.31 -2.20 10.04
CA ASP A 12 -0.89 -1.39 9.91
C ASP A 12 -1.07 -0.46 11.12
N GLY A 13 -1.46 0.78 10.87
CA GLY A 13 -1.61 1.82 11.89
C GLY A 13 -0.33 2.23 12.64
N ARG A 14 0.81 1.54 12.44
CA ARG A 14 2.08 1.92 13.07
C ARG A 14 2.71 3.10 12.37
N THR A 15 3.32 3.98 13.16
CA THR A 15 3.97 5.20 12.68
C THR A 15 5.49 5.07 12.73
N CYS A 16 6.13 5.76 11.79
CA CYS A 16 7.56 5.97 11.77
C CYS A 16 7.95 6.77 13.01
N PHE A 17 8.84 6.22 13.84
CA PHE A 17 9.24 6.85 15.09
C PHE A 17 9.90 8.23 14.88
N ILE A 18 10.47 8.49 13.69
CA ILE A 18 11.20 9.73 13.38
C ILE A 18 10.26 10.81 12.80
N CYS A 19 9.42 10.48 11.82
CA CYS A 19 8.63 11.48 11.10
C CYS A 19 7.13 11.48 11.46
N GLY A 20 6.68 10.53 12.29
CA GLY A 20 5.28 10.42 12.73
C GLY A 20 4.29 9.92 11.66
N LYS A 21 4.70 9.81 10.39
CA LYS A 21 3.86 9.29 9.31
C LYS A 21 3.72 7.76 9.40
N TYR A 22 2.65 7.20 8.86
CA TYR A 22 2.45 5.74 8.83
C TYR A 22 3.59 5.02 8.09
N LEU A 23 4.01 3.88 8.63
CA LEU A 23 5.10 3.05 8.08
C LEU A 23 4.76 2.51 6.69
N LEU A 24 3.48 2.24 6.43
CA LEU A 24 2.99 1.76 5.14
C LEU A 24 2.71 2.89 4.14
N ASN A 25 2.83 4.16 4.53
CA ASN A 25 2.74 5.27 3.58
C ASN A 25 4.10 5.53 2.94
N ASN A 26 4.08 5.87 1.66
CA ASN A 26 5.24 6.19 0.85
C ASN A 26 4.99 7.47 0.05
N THR A 27 5.93 8.40 0.09
CA THR A 27 5.98 9.52 -0.88
C THR A 27 7.06 9.23 -1.93
N PRO A 28 7.10 9.97 -3.06
CA PRO A 28 8.16 9.84 -4.05
C PRO A 28 9.59 9.91 -3.47
N ASP A 29 9.78 10.67 -2.40
CA ASP A 29 11.07 10.84 -1.73
C ASP A 29 11.48 9.63 -0.86
N ASP A 30 10.51 8.82 -0.43
CA ASP A 30 10.76 7.70 0.47
C ASP A 30 11.19 6.44 -0.31
N LEU A 31 11.14 6.51 -1.64
CA LEU A 31 11.44 5.39 -2.54
C LEU A 31 12.95 5.13 -2.63
N ALA A 32 13.29 3.87 -2.90
CA ALA A 32 14.65 3.42 -3.12
C ALA A 32 15.15 3.89 -4.49
N TYR A 33 16.44 4.19 -4.53
CA TYR A 33 17.18 4.56 -5.73
C TYR A 33 18.33 3.57 -5.92
N LEU A 34 18.66 3.26 -7.17
CA LEU A 34 19.85 2.50 -7.55
C LEU A 34 20.82 3.41 -8.29
N LYS A 35 22.11 3.28 -7.98
CA LYS A 35 23.16 3.90 -8.77
C LYS A 35 23.27 3.11 -10.08
N ILE A 36 23.00 3.78 -11.20
CA ILE A 36 23.16 3.19 -12.53
C ILE A 36 24.60 3.37 -13.00
N HIS A 37 25.05 2.47 -13.88
CA HIS A 37 26.42 2.38 -14.39
C HIS A 37 26.94 3.69 -15.02
N ILE A 38 26.03 4.57 -15.46
CA ILE A 38 26.34 5.90 -16.00
C ILE A 38 26.52 7.01 -14.93
N GLY A 39 26.69 6.65 -13.66
CA GLY A 39 26.96 7.60 -12.57
C GLY A 39 25.73 8.35 -12.04
N GLY A 40 24.56 8.19 -12.68
CA GLY A 40 23.29 8.72 -12.21
C GLY A 40 22.60 7.83 -11.16
N THR A 41 21.51 8.34 -10.59
CA THR A 41 20.62 7.59 -9.70
C THR A 41 19.28 7.42 -10.39
N SER A 42 18.77 6.20 -10.46
CA SER A 42 17.43 5.90 -10.99
C SER A 42 16.57 5.31 -9.89
N ARG A 43 15.27 5.61 -9.90
CA ARG A 43 14.31 4.98 -8.99
C ARG A 43 14.25 3.47 -9.28
N VAL A 44 14.26 2.66 -8.23
CA VAL A 44 14.14 1.19 -8.37
C VAL A 44 12.76 0.83 -8.90
N LYS A 45 12.69 -0.05 -9.90
CA LYS A 45 11.43 -0.63 -10.39
C LYS A 45 11.34 -2.12 -10.01
N PRO A 46 10.18 -2.60 -9.52
CA PRO A 46 9.00 -1.82 -9.14
C PRO A 46 9.32 -0.81 -8.03
N ASP A 47 8.56 0.28 -7.95
CA ASP A 47 8.76 1.33 -6.93
C ASP A 47 8.81 0.65 -5.54
N THR A 48 9.95 0.76 -4.86
CA THR A 48 10.23 0.07 -3.59
C THR A 48 10.65 1.08 -2.53
N TYR A 49 10.45 0.75 -1.27
CA TYR A 49 11.03 1.47 -0.13
C TYR A 49 11.36 0.51 1.00
N HIS A 50 12.17 0.96 1.95
CA HIS A 50 12.68 0.11 3.02
C HIS A 50 12.31 0.67 4.40
N LEU A 51 12.01 -0.23 5.34
CA LEU A 51 11.90 0.07 6.75
C LEU A 51 13.07 -0.58 7.49
N PHE A 52 13.60 0.16 8.47
CA PHE A 52 14.67 -0.33 9.33
C PHE A 52 14.25 -0.18 10.80
N SER A 53 14.57 -1.22 11.58
CA SER A 53 14.37 -1.25 13.03
C SER A 53 15.72 -1.22 13.72
N CYS A 54 15.87 -0.35 14.72
CA CYS A 54 17.10 -0.33 15.51
C CYS A 54 17.29 -1.67 16.23
N PRO A 55 18.47 -2.32 16.14
CA PRO A 55 18.70 -3.62 16.77
C PRO A 55 18.68 -3.56 18.30
N ASN A 56 18.88 -2.38 18.89
CA ASN A 56 18.95 -2.21 20.35
C ASN A 56 17.61 -1.85 21.01
N CYS A 57 16.77 -1.06 20.36
CA CYS A 57 15.50 -0.59 20.95
C CYS A 57 14.26 -0.88 20.10
N GLU A 58 14.44 -1.59 18.98
CA GLU A 58 13.38 -2.07 18.06
C GLU A 58 12.49 -0.99 17.46
N LYS A 59 12.78 0.30 17.70
CA LYS A 59 12.08 1.42 17.07
C LYS A 59 12.26 1.35 15.56
N MET A 60 11.14 1.40 14.84
CA MET A 60 11.09 1.27 13.39
C MET A 60 10.82 2.62 12.72
N ALA A 61 11.50 2.87 11.61
CA ALA A 61 11.29 4.06 10.79
C ALA A 61 11.62 3.80 9.31
N HIS A 62 11.15 4.69 8.44
CA HIS A 62 11.52 4.69 7.02
C HIS A 62 13.03 4.84 6.86
N LYS A 63 13.63 4.10 5.92
CA LYS A 63 15.08 4.12 5.68
C LYS A 63 15.61 5.54 5.45
N ARG A 64 14.93 6.35 4.63
CA ARG A 64 15.24 7.78 4.44
C ARG A 64 15.33 8.56 5.76
N CYS A 65 14.40 8.35 6.69
CA CYS A 65 14.37 9.07 7.96
C CYS A 65 15.62 8.80 8.80
N TRP A 66 16.19 7.60 8.72
CA TRP A 66 17.46 7.27 9.37
C TRP A 66 18.63 8.06 8.79
N TYR A 67 18.72 8.25 7.48
CA TYR A 67 19.75 9.10 6.86
C TYR A 67 19.56 10.59 7.17
N ASN A 68 18.31 11.04 7.23
CA ASN A 68 18.02 12.46 7.48
C ASN A 68 18.33 12.88 8.93
N VAL A 69 17.99 12.03 9.91
CA VAL A 69 18.04 12.37 11.34
C VAL A 69 19.08 11.57 12.11
N GLY A 70 19.33 10.32 11.72
CA GLY A 70 20.28 9.43 12.38
C GLY A 70 21.75 9.75 12.05
N GLU A 71 22.04 10.35 10.90
CA GLU A 71 23.40 10.76 10.53
C GLU A 71 23.87 11.93 11.41
N ARG A 72 24.82 11.63 12.30
CA ARG A 72 25.40 12.60 13.23
C ARG A 72 26.86 12.85 12.93
N LYS A 73 27.24 14.12 13.05
CA LYS A 73 28.61 14.57 12.93
C LYS A 73 29.35 14.37 14.24
N ARG A 74 30.45 13.64 14.20
CA ARG A 74 31.42 13.44 15.27
C ARG A 74 32.68 14.26 14.96
N ARG A 75 33.37 14.70 16.02
CA ARG A 75 34.66 15.36 15.90
C ARG A 75 35.75 14.30 15.82
N LYS A 76 36.63 14.41 14.82
CA LYS A 76 37.85 13.59 14.68
C LYS A 76 39.06 14.49 14.90
N GLY A 77 39.64 14.46 16.10
CA GLY A 77 40.77 15.34 16.46
C GLY A 77 40.41 16.84 16.45
N PHE A 78 41.39 17.71 16.26
CA PHE A 78 41.17 19.16 16.41
C PHE A 78 40.32 19.79 15.29
N PHE A 79 40.46 19.36 14.04
CA PHE A 79 39.76 19.93 12.88
C PHE A 79 38.97 18.91 12.03
N GLY A 80 39.17 17.61 12.26
CA GLY A 80 38.52 16.57 11.48
C GLY A 80 37.05 16.38 11.87
N LYS A 81 36.26 15.94 10.91
CA LYS A 81 34.84 15.65 11.06
C LYS A 81 34.61 14.25 10.52
N GLU A 82 33.88 13.45 11.27
CA GLU A 82 33.41 12.14 10.84
C GLU A 82 31.90 12.09 10.96
N TRP A 83 31.29 11.22 10.19
CA TRP A 83 29.86 10.97 10.16
C TRP A 83 29.60 9.55 10.63
N GLN A 84 28.54 9.40 11.41
CA GLN A 84 28.11 8.11 11.92
C GLN A 84 26.61 8.11 12.09
N MET A 85 25.96 7.02 11.70
CA MET A 85 24.55 6.83 11.97
C MET A 85 24.35 6.35 13.41
N VAL A 86 23.52 7.07 14.16
CA VAL A 86 23.21 6.78 15.56
C VAL A 86 21.69 6.79 15.73
N CYS A 87 21.16 5.83 16.49
CA CYS A 87 19.74 5.78 16.78
C CYS A 87 19.30 7.02 17.58
N PRO A 88 18.35 7.84 17.10
CA PRO A 88 17.90 9.02 17.85
C PRO A 88 17.15 8.64 19.14
N GLY A 89 16.63 7.42 19.23
CA GLY A 89 15.82 6.98 20.37
C GLY A 89 16.61 6.37 21.52
N CYS A 90 17.75 5.71 21.27
CA CYS A 90 18.54 5.03 22.30
C CYS A 90 20.05 5.30 22.21
N SER A 91 20.47 6.17 21.28
CA SER A 91 21.88 6.50 21.03
C SER A 91 22.78 5.33 20.62
N HIS A 92 22.22 4.16 20.32
CA HIS A 92 22.97 3.03 19.81
C HIS A 92 23.60 3.36 18.45
N VAL A 93 24.85 2.95 18.27
CA VAL A 93 25.60 3.16 17.04
C VAL A 93 25.11 2.18 15.98
N LEU A 94 24.61 2.70 14.85
CA LEU A 94 24.02 1.89 13.77
C LEU A 94 24.97 1.69 12.59
N SER A 95 26.11 2.38 12.57
CA SER A 95 27.09 2.24 11.51
C SER A 95 28.50 2.59 11.99
N SER A 96 29.52 2.16 11.26
CA SER A 96 30.87 2.67 11.40
C SER A 96 30.97 4.17 11.09
N THR A 97 32.06 4.81 11.54
CA THR A 97 32.38 6.19 11.20
C THR A 97 32.87 6.33 9.75
N ARG A 98 32.61 7.47 9.14
CA ARG A 98 32.93 7.79 7.73
C ARG A 98 33.41 9.23 7.59
N SER A 99 34.16 9.51 6.53
CA SER A 99 34.61 10.88 6.20
C SER A 99 33.48 11.78 5.69
N GLU A 100 32.49 11.20 5.01
CA GLU A 100 31.41 11.92 4.35
C GLU A 100 30.03 11.53 4.89
N ARG A 101 29.11 12.49 4.86
CA ARG A 101 27.70 12.23 5.15
C ARG A 101 27.10 11.46 3.97
N ILE A 102 26.38 10.38 4.28
CA ILE A 102 25.66 9.63 3.26
C ILE A 102 24.26 10.23 3.07
N ASP A 103 23.89 10.46 1.81
CA ASP A 103 22.53 10.81 1.39
C ASP A 103 21.78 9.55 0.94
N TRP A 104 20.53 9.42 1.39
CA TRP A 104 19.59 8.38 0.99
C TRP A 104 19.38 8.32 -0.52
N ASN A 105 19.31 9.47 -1.21
CA ASN A 105 18.99 9.55 -2.64
C ASN A 105 20.02 8.87 -3.55
N ARG A 106 21.18 8.53 -3.01
CA ARG A 106 22.25 7.83 -3.71
C ARG A 106 22.15 6.30 -3.60
N GLY A 107 21.11 5.78 -2.94
CA GLY A 107 20.78 4.35 -2.99
C GLY A 107 21.68 3.47 -2.13
N TYR A 108 22.24 4.00 -1.04
CA TYR A 108 23.21 3.27 -0.22
C TYR A 108 22.53 2.39 0.84
N GLU A 109 23.23 1.32 1.23
CA GLU A 109 22.88 0.48 2.38
C GLU A 109 23.27 1.16 3.70
N ILE A 110 22.59 0.81 4.80
CA ILE A 110 23.05 1.26 6.13
C ILE A 110 24.29 0.40 6.43
N PRO A 111 25.48 0.99 6.67
CA PRO A 111 26.69 0.16 6.75
C PRO A 111 26.64 -0.81 7.94
N GLY A 112 26.79 -2.10 7.66
CA GLY A 112 26.59 -3.21 8.60
C GLY A 112 25.18 -3.81 8.58
N HIS A 113 24.28 -3.28 7.76
CA HIS A 113 22.89 -3.70 7.59
C HIS A 113 22.51 -3.66 6.09
N PRO A 114 22.86 -4.71 5.31
CA PRO A 114 22.56 -4.76 3.89
C PRO A 114 21.05 -4.71 3.62
N ASP A 115 20.64 -4.24 2.45
CA ASP A 115 19.22 -4.05 2.15
C ASP A 115 18.45 -5.38 2.10
N SER A 116 19.17 -6.48 1.85
CA SER A 116 18.66 -7.84 1.97
C SER A 116 18.13 -8.18 3.36
N GLU A 117 18.65 -7.54 4.43
CA GLU A 117 18.22 -7.73 5.81
C GLU A 117 17.11 -6.76 6.25
N LEU A 118 16.86 -5.71 5.46
CA LEU A 118 15.81 -4.73 5.71
C LEU A 118 14.43 -5.25 5.30
N LEU A 119 13.37 -4.67 5.88
CA LEU A 119 12.02 -4.92 5.38
C LEU A 119 11.82 -4.11 4.10
N GLU A 120 11.75 -4.82 2.98
CA GLU A 120 11.47 -4.25 1.66
C GLU A 120 9.96 -4.26 1.42
N LEU A 121 9.42 -3.12 1.00
CA LEU A 121 8.03 -2.95 0.62
C LEU A 121 7.95 -2.46 -0.82
N GLN A 122 7.22 -3.20 -1.65
CA GLN A 122 6.90 -2.76 -2.99
C GLN A 122 5.61 -1.97 -2.96
N VAL A 123 5.62 -0.77 -3.56
CA VAL A 123 4.45 0.11 -3.59
C VAL A 123 3.22 -0.58 -4.17
N PRO A 124 3.30 -1.35 -5.28
CA PRO A 124 2.14 -2.10 -5.78
C PRO A 124 1.53 -3.03 -4.73
N GLU A 125 2.35 -3.78 -3.98
CA GLU A 125 1.87 -4.70 -2.95
C GLU A 125 1.27 -3.99 -1.76
N VAL A 126 1.87 -2.88 -1.31
CA VAL A 126 1.32 -2.07 -0.22
C VAL A 126 -0.01 -1.46 -0.63
N MET A 127 -0.14 -1.02 -1.88
CA MET A 127 -1.38 -0.47 -2.41
C MET A 127 -2.45 -1.56 -2.57
N SER A 128 -2.09 -2.73 -3.10
CA SER A 128 -2.97 -3.89 -3.16
C SER A 128 -3.41 -4.38 -1.78
N TRP A 129 -2.51 -4.39 -0.80
CA TRP A 129 -2.83 -4.74 0.59
C TRP A 129 -3.66 -3.67 1.28
N LYS A 130 -3.42 -2.36 1.07
CA LYS A 130 -4.30 -1.28 1.59
C LYS A 130 -5.69 -1.35 0.96
N ALA A 131 -5.74 -1.71 -0.33
CA ALA A 131 -6.96 -2.08 -1.01
C ALA A 131 -7.50 -3.47 -0.59
N GLY A 132 -6.77 -4.22 0.22
CA GLY A 132 -7.20 -5.46 0.87
C GLY A 132 -7.77 -5.19 2.27
N SER A 133 -7.02 -4.48 3.10
CA SER A 133 -7.21 -4.27 4.53
C SER A 133 -8.25 -3.22 4.85
N VAL A 134 -8.33 -2.14 4.06
CA VAL A 134 -9.37 -1.13 4.30
C VAL A 134 -10.76 -1.65 3.90
N PHE A 135 -10.81 -2.57 2.94
CA PHE A 135 -12.03 -3.26 2.56
C PHE A 135 -12.51 -4.29 3.60
N GLY A 136 -11.69 -4.63 4.60
CA GLY A 136 -12.08 -5.46 5.73
C GLY A 136 -12.67 -4.68 6.91
N LYS A 137 -12.59 -3.34 6.93
CA LYS A 137 -13.01 -2.54 8.10
C LYS A 137 -14.05 -1.45 7.81
N ILE A 138 -14.11 -0.84 6.62
CA ILE A 138 -15.07 0.23 6.32
C ILE A 138 -15.46 0.19 4.84
N GLY A 139 -16.75 0.06 4.54
CA GLY A 139 -17.30 0.11 3.18
C GLY A 139 -16.91 1.41 2.46
N ARG A 140 -16.27 1.28 1.29
CA ARG A 140 -15.73 2.42 0.51
C ARG A 140 -16.51 2.62 -0.78
N ALA A 141 -16.98 3.84 -0.99
CA ALA A 141 -17.39 4.32 -2.30
C ALA A 141 -16.21 4.29 -3.30
N ILE A 142 -16.38 3.64 -4.46
CA ILE A 142 -15.50 3.70 -5.62
C ILE A 142 -16.30 4.40 -6.74
N ASP A 143 -15.65 5.36 -7.41
CA ASP A 143 -16.23 6.31 -8.39
C ASP A 143 -17.44 7.13 -7.89
N ASN A 144 -17.38 7.78 -6.72
CA ASN A 144 -18.44 8.67 -6.14
C ASN A 144 -19.87 8.10 -6.07
N PHE A 145 -20.07 6.87 -6.53
CA PHE A 145 -21.35 6.30 -6.87
C PHE A 145 -21.46 4.85 -6.43
N PHE A 146 -20.38 4.07 -6.24
CA PHE A 146 -20.50 2.66 -5.81
C PHE A 146 -19.92 2.40 -4.43
N GLN A 147 -20.76 2.25 -3.41
CA GLN A 147 -20.34 1.83 -2.08
C GLN A 147 -20.02 0.34 -2.02
N ALA A 148 -18.78 -0.03 -1.70
CA ALA A 148 -18.43 -1.40 -1.35
C ALA A 148 -19.13 -1.82 -0.06
N VAL A 149 -19.89 -2.91 -0.13
CA VAL A 149 -20.64 -3.53 0.97
C VAL A 149 -20.29 -5.02 1.05
N GLY A 150 -20.29 -5.56 2.27
CA GLY A 150 -20.11 -6.98 2.47
C GLY A 150 -21.38 -7.75 2.10
N LEU A 151 -21.25 -9.00 1.65
CA LEU A 151 -22.41 -9.85 1.34
C LEU A 151 -23.34 -10.02 2.58
N GLY A 152 -22.74 -9.98 3.78
CA GLY A 152 -23.43 -10.02 5.07
C GLY A 152 -24.31 -8.81 5.38
N SER A 153 -24.02 -7.64 4.81
CA SER A 153 -24.80 -6.40 5.03
C SER A 153 -25.96 -6.21 4.06
N LEU A 154 -26.14 -7.14 3.12
CA LEU A 154 -27.23 -7.13 2.15
C LEU A 154 -28.52 -7.72 2.73
N SER A 155 -29.64 -7.11 2.37
CA SER A 155 -30.97 -7.67 2.58
C SER A 155 -31.19 -8.91 1.70
N ASP A 156 -32.16 -9.75 2.08
CA ASP A 156 -32.48 -10.96 1.32
C ASP A 156 -32.88 -10.69 -0.15
N PRO A 157 -33.64 -9.62 -0.47
CA PRO A 157 -33.89 -9.24 -1.86
C PRO A 157 -32.63 -8.91 -2.66
N GLU A 158 -31.68 -8.17 -2.08
CA GLU A 158 -30.41 -7.81 -2.74
C GLU A 158 -29.54 -9.05 -3.00
N ARG A 159 -29.48 -9.98 -2.04
CA ARG A 159 -28.81 -11.27 -2.22
C ARG A 159 -29.47 -12.10 -3.33
N GLY A 160 -30.80 -12.08 -3.41
CA GLY A 160 -31.56 -12.74 -4.47
C GLY A 160 -31.25 -12.19 -5.86
N SER A 161 -31.10 -10.87 -6.00
CA SER A 161 -30.73 -10.24 -7.28
C SER A 161 -29.31 -10.59 -7.70
N ILE A 162 -28.35 -10.62 -6.76
CA ILE A 162 -26.97 -11.08 -7.04
C ILE A 162 -26.96 -12.56 -7.46
N ALA A 163 -27.76 -13.41 -6.81
CA ALA A 163 -27.84 -14.83 -7.15
C ALA A 163 -28.30 -15.05 -8.58
N LYS A 164 -29.33 -14.33 -9.02
CA LYS A 164 -29.84 -14.37 -10.39
C LYS A 164 -28.78 -13.87 -11.38
N ALA A 165 -28.06 -12.79 -11.05
CA ALA A 165 -27.01 -12.24 -11.90
C ALA A 165 -25.78 -13.17 -12.01
N ALA A 166 -25.39 -13.84 -10.91
CA ALA A 166 -24.31 -14.83 -10.92
C ALA A 166 -24.67 -16.06 -11.78
N GLN A 167 -25.91 -16.55 -11.68
CA GLN A 167 -26.37 -17.70 -12.48
C GLN A 167 -26.29 -17.43 -13.99
N LYS A 168 -26.58 -16.19 -14.43
CA LYS A 168 -26.50 -15.80 -15.85
C LYS A 168 -25.09 -15.95 -16.45
N ILE A 169 -24.05 -15.87 -15.63
CA ILE A 169 -22.65 -16.04 -16.05
C ILE A 169 -22.08 -17.41 -15.62
N GLY A 170 -22.95 -18.35 -15.24
CA GLY A 170 -22.56 -19.71 -14.82
C GLY A 170 -21.86 -19.78 -13.45
N LYS A 171 -22.06 -18.79 -12.57
CA LYS A 171 -21.48 -18.74 -11.22
C LYS A 171 -22.56 -18.86 -10.14
N THR A 172 -22.19 -19.32 -8.97
CA THR A 172 -23.04 -19.28 -7.77
C THR A 172 -22.77 -18.01 -6.95
N VAL A 173 -23.66 -17.69 -6.00
CA VAL A 173 -23.42 -16.60 -5.03
C VAL A 173 -22.15 -16.83 -4.21
N GLN A 174 -21.74 -18.09 -4.03
CA GLN A 174 -20.53 -18.46 -3.30
C GLN A 174 -19.26 -18.20 -4.15
N ASP A 175 -19.38 -18.20 -5.48
CA ASP A 175 -18.30 -17.86 -6.42
C ASP A 175 -18.17 -16.35 -6.66
N VAL A 176 -19.13 -15.57 -6.16
CA VAL A 176 -19.08 -14.11 -6.19
C VAL A 176 -18.07 -13.65 -5.14
N ALA A 177 -17.16 -12.75 -5.51
CA ALA A 177 -16.16 -12.22 -4.58
C ALA A 177 -16.84 -11.69 -3.31
N GLU A 178 -16.20 -11.84 -2.14
CA GLU A 178 -16.70 -11.40 -0.82
C GLU A 178 -17.10 -9.90 -0.74
N ARG A 179 -16.87 -9.14 -1.81
CA ARG A 179 -17.12 -7.71 -1.97
C ARG A 179 -18.19 -7.47 -3.03
N VAL A 180 -19.27 -6.83 -2.62
CA VAL A 180 -20.34 -6.34 -3.50
C VAL A 180 -20.24 -4.82 -3.57
N PHE A 181 -20.43 -4.23 -4.75
CA PHE A 181 -20.43 -2.78 -4.93
C PHE A 181 -21.85 -2.29 -5.17
N LYS A 182 -22.43 -1.56 -4.22
CA LYS A 182 -23.78 -1.01 -4.32
C LYS A 182 -23.77 0.40 -4.87
N LEU A 183 -24.53 0.64 -5.93
CA LEU A 183 -24.72 1.98 -6.46
C LEU A 183 -25.49 2.84 -5.45
N ASN A 184 -24.96 4.01 -5.18
CA ASN A 184 -25.41 5.05 -4.29
C ASN A 184 -25.62 6.34 -5.11
N ILE A 185 -26.35 6.20 -6.21
CA ILE A 185 -26.90 7.32 -6.99
C ILE A 185 -28.42 7.31 -6.80
N PRO A 186 -29.05 8.47 -6.53
CA PRO A 186 -30.50 8.63 -6.63
C PRO A 186 -31.02 8.11 -7.98
N VAL A 187 -32.17 7.44 -7.99
CA VAL A 187 -32.71 6.77 -9.19
C VAL A 187 -32.80 7.74 -10.37
N GLU A 188 -33.10 9.01 -10.07
CA GLU A 188 -33.24 10.08 -11.05
C GLU A 188 -31.95 10.42 -11.79
N ARG A 189 -30.75 10.05 -11.30
CA ARG A 189 -29.46 10.38 -11.94
C ARG A 189 -28.73 9.17 -12.55
N ARG A 190 -29.33 7.98 -12.49
CA ARG A 190 -28.73 6.74 -13.01
C ARG A 190 -28.55 6.77 -14.53
N PHE A 191 -29.36 7.55 -15.26
CA PHE A 191 -29.26 7.73 -16.71
C PHE A 191 -27.95 8.42 -17.16
N GLU A 192 -27.23 9.06 -16.24
CA GLU A 192 -25.95 9.72 -16.52
C GLU A 192 -24.79 8.71 -16.68
N ILE A 193 -24.98 7.45 -16.26
CA ILE A 193 -23.97 6.39 -16.37
C ILE A 193 -23.93 5.85 -17.80
N ARG A 194 -22.95 6.30 -18.58
CA ARG A 194 -22.77 5.89 -19.99
C ARG A 194 -22.01 4.57 -20.15
N ASP A 195 -21.10 4.27 -19.24
CA ASP A 195 -20.27 3.06 -19.25
C ASP A 195 -20.10 2.53 -17.82
N LEU A 196 -20.35 1.25 -17.61
CA LEU A 196 -20.10 0.56 -16.34
C LEU A 196 -18.82 -0.27 -16.43
N LYS A 197 -17.91 -0.07 -15.47
CA LYS A 197 -16.69 -0.85 -15.32
C LYS A 197 -16.67 -1.54 -13.96
N CYS A 198 -16.06 -2.72 -13.93
CA CYS A 198 -15.88 -3.49 -12.73
C CYS A 198 -14.99 -2.74 -11.76
N GLN A 199 -15.54 -2.38 -10.61
CA GLN A 199 -14.84 -1.64 -9.56
C GLN A 199 -13.64 -2.42 -8.94
N ASN A 200 -13.53 -3.71 -9.22
CA ASN A 200 -12.43 -4.54 -8.74
C ASN A 200 -11.31 -4.72 -9.78
N CYS A 201 -11.64 -4.97 -11.06
CA CYS A 201 -10.65 -5.30 -12.09
C CYS A 201 -10.66 -4.38 -13.33
N GLY A 202 -11.52 -3.36 -13.35
CA GLY A 202 -11.66 -2.40 -14.46
C GLY A 202 -12.26 -2.95 -15.75
N ALA A 203 -12.59 -4.26 -15.79
CA ALA A 203 -13.23 -4.88 -16.95
C ALA A 203 -14.60 -4.26 -17.23
N PRO A 204 -15.03 -4.16 -18.50
CA PRO A 204 -16.36 -3.67 -18.83
C PRO A 204 -17.42 -4.55 -18.16
N LEU A 205 -18.45 -3.92 -17.60
CA LEU A 205 -19.66 -4.59 -17.13
C LEU A 205 -20.75 -4.46 -18.21
N PRO A 206 -21.61 -5.47 -18.37
CA PRO A 206 -22.79 -5.30 -19.20
C PRO A 206 -23.63 -4.14 -18.64
N LEU A 207 -24.12 -3.28 -19.54
CA LEU A 207 -25.11 -2.27 -19.17
C LEU A 207 -26.34 -3.01 -18.65
N PRO A 208 -26.87 -2.63 -17.48
CA PRO A 208 -28.03 -3.30 -16.93
C PRO A 208 -29.24 -3.11 -17.82
N GLY A 209 -30.01 -4.17 -18.00
CA GLY A 209 -31.36 -4.05 -18.53
C GLY A 209 -32.25 -3.21 -17.61
N GLU A 210 -33.39 -2.74 -18.12
CA GLU A 210 -34.34 -1.85 -17.43
C GLU A 210 -34.87 -2.40 -16.08
N PHE A 211 -34.68 -3.69 -15.81
CA PHE A 211 -35.13 -4.40 -14.61
C PHE A 211 -34.01 -5.20 -13.91
N GLU A 212 -32.74 -4.88 -14.17
CA GLU A 212 -31.62 -5.56 -13.52
C GLU A 212 -31.10 -4.78 -12.31
N ASP A 213 -31.38 -5.31 -11.11
CA ASP A 213 -30.91 -4.73 -9.84
C ASP A 213 -29.46 -5.09 -9.49
N ALA A 214 -28.83 -5.99 -10.26
CA ALA A 214 -27.47 -6.46 -10.02
C ALA A 214 -26.77 -6.96 -11.29
N VAL A 215 -25.45 -6.78 -11.35
CA VAL A 215 -24.56 -7.31 -12.38
C VAL A 215 -23.37 -7.99 -11.71
N VAL A 216 -22.87 -9.09 -12.30
CA VAL A 216 -21.64 -9.75 -11.82
C VAL A 216 -20.57 -9.72 -12.91
N CYS A 217 -19.36 -9.30 -12.55
CA CYS A 217 -18.23 -9.29 -13.44
C CYS A 217 -17.83 -10.72 -13.84
N ALA A 218 -17.92 -11.04 -15.12
CA ALA A 218 -17.49 -12.35 -15.64
C ALA A 218 -16.00 -12.64 -15.35
N HIS A 219 -15.15 -11.61 -15.43
CA HIS A 219 -13.69 -11.74 -15.29
C HIS A 219 -13.23 -12.08 -13.87
N CYS A 220 -13.77 -11.42 -12.84
CA CYS A 220 -13.30 -11.59 -11.45
C CYS A 220 -14.39 -12.00 -10.45
N GLY A 221 -15.63 -12.18 -10.90
CA GLY A 221 -16.74 -12.61 -10.02
C GLY A 221 -17.24 -11.55 -9.05
N THR A 222 -16.75 -10.30 -9.11
CA THR A 222 -17.25 -9.21 -8.27
C THR A 222 -18.68 -8.83 -8.64
N ALA A 223 -19.57 -8.70 -7.65
CA ALA A 223 -20.95 -8.26 -7.87
C ALA A 223 -21.11 -6.74 -7.69
N HIS A 224 -22.05 -6.18 -8.44
CA HIS A 224 -22.42 -4.78 -8.47
C HIS A 224 -23.94 -4.68 -8.34
N LEU A 225 -24.44 -4.15 -7.22
CA LEU A 225 -25.85 -3.80 -7.04
C LEU A 225 -26.11 -2.42 -7.63
N LEU A 226 -27.25 -2.24 -8.31
CA LEU A 226 -27.50 -1.07 -9.16
C LEU A 226 -28.56 -0.11 -8.63
#